data_AF-A0A914P589-F1
#
_entry.id   AF-A0A914P589-F1
#
_cell.length_a   1.000
_cell.length_b   1.000
_cell.length_c   1.000
_cell.angle_alpha   90.00
_cell.angle_beta   90.00
_cell.angle_gamma   90.00
#
_symmetry.space_group_name_H-M   'P 1'
#
loop_
_entity.id
_entity.type
_entity.pdbx_description
1 polymer ?
#
loop_
_entity_poly.entity_id
_entity_poly.type
_entity_poly.pdbx_seq_one_letter_code
_entity_poly.pdbx_strand_id
1 'polypeptide(L)' 'MSSEFKDKKDEDFDITEWTCHHKKNIPTQSNGSDCGIFLCKFAEYVSRRAEFDFDQQDMPHFRKEMVWEICQQRLMNE' A
#
# COMPACT_ATOMS: atom_id res chain seq x y z
N MET A 1 -3.84 18.82 -5.25
CA MET A 1 -3.05 18.16 -6.31
C MET A 1 -2.64 19.16 -7.38
N SER A 2 -3.56 19.76 -8.14
CA SER A 2 -3.21 20.77 -9.15
C SER A 2 -2.59 22.04 -8.57
N SER A 3 -3.08 22.51 -7.41
CA SER A 3 -2.50 23.66 -6.70
C SER A 3 -1.08 23.39 -6.18
N GLU A 4 -0.85 22.21 -5.59
CA GLU A 4 0.46 21.81 -5.07
C GLU A 4 1.48 21.58 -6.20
N PHE A 5 1.04 20.99 -7.32
CA PHE A 5 1.91 20.81 -8.49
C PHE A 5 2.31 22.15 -9.09
N LYS A 6 1.35 23.08 -9.26
CA LYS A 6 1.62 24.43 -9.76
C LYS A 6 2.60 25.19 -8.87
N ASP A 7 2.42 25.13 -7.56
CA ASP A 7 3.34 25.76 -6.60
C ASP A 7 4.78 25.22 -6.71
N LYS A 8 4.95 23.90 -6.85
CA LYS A 8 6.28 23.26 -6.86
C LYS A 8 6.96 23.23 -8.24
N LYS A 9 6.19 23.28 -9.33
CA LYS A 9 6.67 23.06 -10.70
C LYS A 9 6.41 24.23 -11.65
N ASP A 10 5.62 25.22 -11.24
CA ASP A 10 5.15 26.36 -12.06
C ASP A 10 4.46 25.95 -13.38
N GLU A 11 3.99 24.71 -13.44
CA GLU A 11 3.33 24.12 -14.61
C GLU A 11 1.90 23.69 -14.23
N ASP A 12 1.02 23.64 -15.22
CA ASP A 12 -0.33 23.11 -15.02
C ASP A 12 -0.30 21.58 -15.05
N PHE A 13 -1.00 20.95 -14.10
CA PHE A 13 -1.02 19.50 -13.98
C PHE A 13 -2.06 18.89 -14.94
N ASP A 14 -1.59 18.34 -16.05
CA ASP A 14 -2.44 17.60 -17.01
C ASP A 14 -2.73 16.19 -16.50
N ILE A 15 -4.02 15.90 -16.31
CA ILE A 15 -4.52 14.59 -15.85
C ILE A 15 -5.27 13.83 -16.94
N THR A 16 -5.24 14.29 -18.18
CA THR A 16 -6.08 13.74 -19.26
C THR A 16 -5.79 12.27 -19.53
N GLU A 17 -4.55 11.82 -19.34
CA GLU A 17 -4.15 10.41 -19.49
C GLU A 17 -4.35 9.56 -18.22
N TRP A 18 -4.73 10.16 -17.09
CA TRP A 18 -4.86 9.45 -15.82
C TRP A 18 -6.22 8.78 -15.69
N THR A 19 -6.21 7.50 -15.32
CA THR A 19 -7.41 6.71 -15.10
C THR A 19 -7.53 6.24 -13.66
N CYS A 20 -8.75 6.30 -13.13
CA CYS A 20 -9.04 5.75 -11.81
C CYS A 20 -9.43 4.27 -11.94
N HIS A 21 -8.69 3.40 -11.25
CA HIS A 21 -8.96 1.96 -11.23
C HIS A 21 -9.42 1.53 -9.85
N HIS A 22 -10.61 0.93 -9.78
CA HIS A 22 -11.11 0.29 -8.57
C HIS A 22 -10.97 -1.23 -8.71
N LYS A 23 -9.86 -1.79 -8.22
CA LYS A 23 -9.57 -3.23 -8.30
C LYS A 23 -10.60 -3.99 -7.43
N LYS A 24 -11.32 -4.93 -8.05
CA LYS A 24 -12.25 -5.84 -7.37
C LYS A 24 -11.56 -7.16 -7.07
N ASN A 25 -12.14 -7.97 -6.18
CA ASN A 25 -11.65 -9.30 -5.83
C ASN A 25 -10.21 -9.29 -5.27
N ILE A 26 -9.88 -8.27 -4.49
CA ILE A 26 -8.64 -8.20 -3.73
C ILE A 26 -8.89 -8.65 -2.29
N PRO A 27 -7.85 -9.02 -1.54
CA PRO A 27 -7.98 -9.33 -0.11
C PRO A 27 -8.66 -8.18 0.63
N THR A 28 -9.58 -8.49 1.54
CA THR A 28 -10.30 -7.47 2.33
C THR A 28 -10.20 -7.79 3.82
N GLN A 29 -10.06 -6.75 4.64
CA GLN A 29 -10.15 -6.90 6.09
C GLN A 29 -11.58 -7.30 6.52
N SER A 30 -11.68 -8.12 7.57
CA SER A 30 -12.96 -8.50 8.20
C SER A 30 -13.15 -7.91 9.60
N ASN A 31 -12.23 -7.04 10.04
CA ASN A 31 -12.28 -6.36 11.33
C ASN A 31 -11.92 -4.87 11.21
N GLY A 32 -12.00 -4.13 12.31
CA GLY A 32 -11.73 -2.69 12.36
C GLY A 32 -10.29 -2.29 12.67
N SER A 33 -9.37 -3.23 12.92
CA SER A 33 -8.02 -2.95 13.43
C SER A 33 -6.89 -3.29 12.47
N ASP A 34 -7.14 -4.10 11.43
CA ASP A 34 -6.13 -4.53 10.45
C ASP A 34 -5.97 -3.57 9.26
N CYS A 35 -6.72 -2.47 9.17
CA CYS A 35 -6.64 -1.54 8.03
C CYS A 35 -5.23 -1.03 7.76
N GLY A 36 -4.46 -0.73 8.80
CA GLY A 36 -3.06 -0.32 8.67
C GLY A 36 -2.15 -1.44 8.17
N ILE A 37 -2.42 -2.68 8.56
CA ILE A 37 -1.64 -3.84 8.11
C ILE A 37 -1.93 -4.11 6.63
N PHE A 38 -3.20 -4.13 6.23
CA PHE A 38 -3.60 -4.24 4.82
C PHE A 38 -2.98 -3.12 3.97
N LEU A 39 -3.02 -1.87 4.43
CA LEU A 39 -2.42 -0.74 3.72
C LEU A 39 -0.92 -0.96 3.48
N CYS A 40 -0.17 -1.35 4.51
CA CYS A 40 1.27 -1.59 4.40
C CYS A 40 1.58 -2.77 3.46
N LYS A 41 0.85 -3.90 3.57
CA LYS A 41 1.07 -5.04 2.67
C LYS A 41 0.69 -4.70 1.23
N PHE A 42 -0.41 -3.98 0.99
CA PHE A 42 -0.70 -3.50 -0.37
C PHE A 42 0.41 -2.60 -0.92
N ALA A 43 0.94 -1.68 -0.13
CA ALA A 43 2.05 -0.83 -0.54
C ALA A 43 3.31 -1.64 -0.88
N GLU A 44 3.66 -2.63 -0.05
CA GLU A 44 4.78 -3.55 -0.29
C GLU A 44 4.62 -4.29 -1.63
N TYR A 45 3.48 -4.94 -1.86
CA TYR A 45 3.23 -5.70 -3.07
C TYR A 45 3.22 -4.83 -4.33
N VAL A 46 2.57 -3.66 -4.28
CA VAL A 46 2.55 -2.71 -5.40
C VAL A 46 3.97 -2.22 -5.72
N SER A 47 4.78 -1.91 -4.71
CA SER A 47 6.18 -1.48 -4.91
C SER A 47 7.02 -2.54 -5.62
N ARG A 48 6.68 -3.82 -5.42
CA ARG A 48 7.37 -4.99 -6.00
C ARG A 48 6.74 -5.47 -7.32
N ARG A 49 5.65 -4.83 -7.77
CA ARG A 49 4.82 -5.28 -8.91
C ARG A 49 4.37 -6.75 -8.76
N ALA A 50 4.07 -7.16 -7.52
CA ALA A 50 3.60 -8.50 -7.20
C ALA A 50 2.07 -8.55 -7.13
N GLU A 51 1.49 -9.72 -7.42
CA GLU A 51 0.07 -9.97 -7.20
C GLU A 51 -0.22 -10.21 -5.72
N PHE A 52 -1.38 -9.77 -5.25
CA PHE A 52 -1.79 -9.94 -3.86
C PHE A 52 -2.15 -11.40 -3.59
N ASP A 53 -1.31 -12.09 -2.82
CA ASP A 53 -1.47 -13.51 -2.48
C ASP A 53 -1.65 -13.76 -0.98
N PHE A 54 -2.09 -12.75 -0.23
CA PHE A 54 -2.38 -12.83 1.21
C PHE A 54 -3.88 -12.70 1.51
N ASP A 55 -4.29 -13.11 2.70
CA ASP A 55 -5.65 -12.90 3.20
C ASP A 55 -5.71 -12.44 4.68
N GLN A 56 -6.91 -12.39 5.24
CA GLN A 56 -7.14 -11.96 6.61
C GLN A 56 -6.50 -12.88 7.68
N GLN A 57 -6.26 -14.15 7.37
CA GLN A 57 -5.64 -15.14 8.25
C GLN A 57 -4.15 -14.87 8.46
N ASP A 58 -3.51 -14.15 7.53
CA ASP A 58 -2.09 -13.77 7.62
C ASP A 58 -1.85 -12.58 8.56
N MET A 59 -2.89 -11.79 8.89
CA MET A 59 -2.74 -10.55 9.67
C MET A 59 -2.03 -10.74 11.02
N PRO A 60 -2.29 -11.80 11.82
CA PRO A 60 -1.55 -12.04 13.05
C PRO A 60 -0.05 -12.29 12.83
N HIS A 61 0.32 -12.87 11.69
CA HIS A 61 1.72 -13.05 11.30
C HIS A 61 2.34 -11.71 10.86
N PHE A 62 1.70 -10.99 9.95
CA PHE A 62 2.19 -9.70 9.47
C PHE A 62 2.34 -8.65 10.58
N ARG A 63 1.48 -8.67 11.60
CA ARG A 63 1.65 -7.82 12.78
C ARG A 63 2.97 -8.08 13.51
N LYS A 64 3.38 -9.34 13.64
CA LYS A 64 4.65 -9.72 14.29
C LYS A 64 5.83 -9.44 13.37
N GLU A 65 5.68 -9.73 12.08
CA GLU A 65 6.67 -9.41 11.04
C GLU A 65 6.99 -7.92 11.07
N MET A 66 6.00 -7.03 10.98
CA MET A 66 6.21 -5.58 10.98
C MET A 66 6.92 -5.08 12.25
N VAL A 67 6.59 -5.62 13.43
CA VAL A 67 7.29 -5.25 14.67
C VAL A 67 8.77 -5.59 14.56
N TRP A 68 9.09 -6.79 14.08
CA TRP A 68 10.47 -7.20 13.87
C TRP A 68 11.17 -6.34 12.82
N GLU A 69 10.54 -6.09 11.67
CA GLU A 69 11.10 -5.29 10.57
C GLU A 69 11.40 -3.86 10.99
N ILE A 70 10.51 -3.24 11.77
CA ILE A 70 10.72 -1.91 12.35
C ILE A 70 11.91 -1.91 13.30
N CYS A 71 12.00 -2.90 14.20
CA CYS A 71 13.12 -3.03 15.13
C CYS A 71 14.46 -3.26 14.44
N GLN A 72 14.47 -4.02 13.34
CA GLN A 72 15.69 -4.33 12.59
C GLN A 72 16.01 -3.32 11.49
N GLN A 73 15.09 -2.40 11.17
CA GLN A 73 15.16 -1.49 10.02
C GLN A 73 15.43 -2.23 8.70
N ARG A 74 14.84 -3.42 8.56
CA ARG A 74 15.04 -4.31 7.41
C ARG A 74 13.79 -5.14 7.15
N LEU A 75 13.39 -5.25 5.89
CA LEU A 75 12.29 -6.14 5.48
C LEU A 75 12.77 -7.60 5.43
N MET A 76 11.95 -8.55 5.88
CA MET A 76 12.36 -9.97 5.96
C MET A 76 12.57 -10.62 4.58
N ASN A 77 11.91 -10.10 3.55
CA ASN A 77 11.90 -10.66 2.20
C ASN A 77 12.66 -9.76 1.19
N GLU A 78 13.87 -9.31 1.58
CA GLU A 78 14.89 -8.70 0.69
C GLU A 78 15.89 -9.75 0.17
#